data_AF-A0A0G2AKM1-F1
#
_entry.id   AF-A0A0G2AKM1-F1
#
_cell.length_a   1.000
_cell.length_b   1.000
_cell.length_c   1.000
_cell.angle_alpha   90.00
_cell.angle_beta   90.00
_cell.angle_gamma   90.00
#
_symmetry.space_group_name_H-M   'P 1'
#
loop_
_entity.id
_entity.type
_entity.pdbx_description
1 polymer ?
#
loop_
_entity_poly.entity_id
_entity_poly.type
_entity_poly.pdbx_seq_one_letter_code
_entity_poly.pdbx_strand_id
1 'polypeptide(L)'
;MKLQNIIRNSVASPGKATIKGTDVTVEFVLEQLASGASVEDIRKQHPSLTEGLVLEAIAFAADELKKQGEDAERTAWTQSFIQEYRPALEALAKQ
;
A
#
# COMPACT_ATOMS: atom_id res chain seq x y z
N MET A 1 -4.57 9.65 10.70
CA MET A 1 -4.65 8.43 11.55
C MET A 1 -3.24 7.86 11.74
N LYS A 2 -2.97 7.12 12.81
CA LYS A 2 -1.66 6.54 13.08
C LYS A 2 -1.64 5.09 12.57
N LEU A 3 -0.81 4.80 11.57
CA LEU A 3 -0.64 3.46 10.96
C LEU A 3 0.44 2.66 11.71
N GLN A 4 0.16 2.26 12.95
CA GLN A 4 1.11 1.56 13.84
C GLN A 4 0.94 0.03 13.84
N ASN A 5 -0.17 -0.48 13.31
CA ASN A 5 -0.55 -1.89 13.33
C ASN A 5 -0.52 -2.55 11.94
N ILE A 6 -0.07 -1.86 10.88
CA ILE A 6 0.09 -2.47 9.55
C ILE A 6 1.56 -2.73 9.27
N ILE A 7 1.90 -3.99 9.01
CA ILE A 7 3.26 -4.44 8.68
C ILE A 7 3.30 -4.70 7.17
N ARG A 8 4.27 -4.06 6.49
CA ARG A 8 4.56 -4.37 5.08
C ARG A 8 5.46 -5.60 5.01
N ASN A 9 5.17 -6.53 4.09
CA ASN A 9 5.95 -7.73 3.84
C ASN A 9 6.09 -8.62 5.09
N SER A 10 4.98 -9.26 5.49
CA SER A 10 5.01 -10.22 6.59
C SER A 10 5.57 -11.57 6.13
N VAL A 11 6.10 -12.35 7.07
CA VAL A 11 6.61 -13.71 6.81
C VAL A 11 5.48 -14.62 6.28
N ALA A 12 4.26 -14.43 6.78
CA ALA A 12 3.09 -15.21 6.39
C ALA A 12 2.51 -14.82 5.01
N SER A 13 2.73 -13.58 4.56
CA SER A 13 2.22 -13.09 3.27
C SER A 13 3.27 -12.21 2.59
N PRO A 14 4.21 -12.83 1.85
CA PRO A 14 5.28 -12.11 1.17
C PRO A 14 4.72 -11.05 0.22
N GLY A 15 5.24 -9.83 0.31
CA GLY A 15 4.85 -8.71 -0.55
C GLY A 15 3.49 -8.08 -0.23
N LYS A 16 2.72 -8.60 0.73
CA LYS A 16 1.43 -8.02 1.13
C LYS A 16 1.54 -7.26 2.46
N ALA A 17 0.61 -6.33 2.67
CA ALA A 17 0.43 -5.65 3.94
C ALA A 17 -0.46 -6.48 4.87
N THR A 18 -0.02 -6.72 6.10
CA THR A 18 -0.68 -7.58 7.09
C THR A 18 -0.94 -6.83 8.39
N ILE A 19 -2.06 -7.11 9.04
CA ILE A 19 -2.41 -6.54 10.34
C ILE A 19 -1.58 -7.23 11.43
N LYS A 20 -0.84 -6.44 12.22
CA LYS A 20 0.08 -6.91 13.26
C LYS A 20 -0.63 -7.80 14.27
N GLY A 21 -0.01 -8.94 14.58
CA GLY A 21 -0.57 -9.93 15.50
C GLY A 21 -1.65 -10.81 14.88
N THR A 22 -1.83 -10.75 13.55
CA THR A 22 -2.73 -11.60 12.78
C THR A 22 -2.05 -12.03 11.47
N ASP A 23 -2.56 -13.08 10.85
CA ASP A 23 -2.21 -13.44 9.46
C ASP A 23 -3.19 -12.82 8.44
N VAL A 24 -3.99 -11.83 8.87
CA VAL A 24 -4.99 -11.19 8.00
C VAL A 24 -4.35 -10.05 7.23
N THR A 25 -4.47 -10.10 5.90
CA THR A 25 -3.97 -9.05 5.01
C THR A 25 -4.93 -7.87 4.91
N VAL A 26 -4.39 -6.70 4.61
CA VAL A 26 -5.20 -5.51 4.27
C VAL A 26 -6.10 -5.81 3.07
N GLU A 27 -5.58 -6.53 2.08
CA GLU A 27 -6.32 -6.96 0.89
C GLU A 27 -7.55 -7.79 1.24
N PHE A 28 -7.42 -8.80 2.11
CA PHE A 28 -8.55 -9.61 2.56
C PHE A 28 -9.64 -8.76 3.21
N VAL A 29 -9.27 -7.82 4.08
CA VAL A 29 -10.24 -6.90 4.72
C VAL A 29 -11.01 -6.11 3.67
N LEU A 30 -10.32 -5.59 2.65
CA LEU A 30 -10.98 -4.85 1.56
C LEU A 30 -11.86 -5.74 0.70
N GLU A 31 -11.45 -6.98 0.41
CA GLU A 31 -12.27 -7.96 -0.32
C GLU A 31 -13.58 -8.27 0.42
N GLN A 32 -13.51 -8.48 1.74
CA GLN A 32 -14.71 -8.72 2.55
C GLN A 32 -15.65 -7.51 2.50
N LEU A 33 -15.13 -6.30 2.70
CA LEU A 33 -15.93 -5.07 2.60
C LEU A 33 -16.53 -4.89 1.19
N ALA A 34 -15.77 -5.17 0.14
CA ALA A 34 -16.22 -5.07 -1.25
C ALA A 34 -17.31 -6.09 -1.59
N SER A 35 -17.29 -7.27 -0.96
CA SER A 35 -18.35 -8.28 -1.07
C SER A 35 -19.66 -7.91 -0.33
N GLY A 36 -19.65 -6.79 0.41
CA GLY A 36 -20.79 -6.31 1.18
C GLY A 36 -20.80 -6.76 2.65
N ALA A 37 -19.72 -7.37 3.14
CA ALA A 37 -19.61 -7.72 4.56
C ALA A 37 -19.53 -6.45 5.42
N SER A 38 -20.18 -6.47 6.58
CA SER A 38 -20.02 -5.40 7.57
C SER A 38 -18.71 -5.58 8.35
N VAL A 39 -18.26 -4.51 9.01
CA VAL A 39 -17.11 -4.59 9.94
C VAL A 39 -17.37 -5.63 11.04
N GLU A 40 -18.61 -5.73 11.52
CA GLU A 40 -19.00 -6.71 12.53
C GLU A 40 -18.90 -8.14 12.01
N ASP A 41 -19.22 -8.39 10.74
CA ASP A 41 -19.10 -9.74 10.15
C ASP A 41 -17.63 -10.16 9.99
N ILE A 42 -16.76 -9.23 9.60
CA ILE A 42 -15.31 -9.46 9.55
C ILE A 42 -14.79 -9.81 10.95
N ARG A 43 -15.26 -9.12 11.99
CA ARG A 43 -14.89 -9.38 13.39
C ARG A 43 -15.43 -10.71 13.91
N LYS A 44 -16.60 -11.16 13.46
CA LYS A 44 -17.13 -12.49 13.81
C LYS A 44 -16.25 -13.60 13.23
N GLN A 45 -15.78 -13.43 11.99
CA GLN A 45 -14.88 -14.39 11.33
C GLN A 45 -13.46 -14.37 11.92
N HIS A 46 -12.99 -13.18 12.31
CA HIS A 46 -11.67 -12.97 12.90
C HIS A 46 -11.78 -12.17 14.22
N PRO A 47 -12.04 -12.84 15.35
CA PRO A 47 -12.23 -12.18 16.65
C PRO A 47 -11.04 -11.35 17.13
N SER A 48 -9.83 -11.62 16.61
CA SER A 48 -8.62 -10.84 16.87
C SER A 48 -8.61 -9.48 16.17
N LEU A 49 -9.48 -9.26 15.18
CA LEU A 49 -9.64 -7.96 14.55
C LEU A 49 -10.58 -7.08 15.38
N THR A 50 -10.05 -5.96 15.83
CA THR A 50 -10.88 -4.89 16.39
C THR A 50 -11.36 -4.00 15.25
N GLU A 51 -12.44 -3.27 15.49
CA GLU A 51 -12.92 -2.25 14.53
C GLU A 51 -11.82 -1.24 14.18
N GLY A 52 -11.01 -0.84 15.16
CA GLY A 52 -9.86 0.05 14.93
C GLY A 52 -8.85 -0.52 13.94
N LEU A 53 -8.58 -1.83 13.98
CA LEU A 53 -7.66 -2.48 13.03
C LEU A 53 -8.23 -2.54 11.62
N VAL A 54 -9.55 -2.73 11.48
CA VAL A 54 -10.23 -2.69 10.19
C VAL A 54 -10.16 -1.29 9.59
N LEU A 55 -10.47 -0.26 10.38
CA LEU A 55 -10.35 1.14 9.94
C LEU A 55 -8.92 1.52 9.58
N GLU A 56 -7.93 1.02 10.34
CA GLU A 56 -6.52 1.26 10.06
C GLU A 56 -6.06 0.59 8.76
N ALA A 57 -6.58 -0.60 8.43
CA ALA A 57 -6.35 -1.25 7.15
C ALA A 57 -6.92 -0.43 5.97
N ILE A 58 -8.13 0.12 6.12
CA ILE A 58 -8.73 1.02 5.12
C ILE A 58 -7.90 2.30 4.95
N ALA A 59 -7.48 2.92 6.06
CA ALA A 59 -6.65 4.12 6.05
C ALA A 59 -5.30 3.87 5.36
N PHE A 60 -4.67 2.73 5.63
CA PHE A 60 -3.44 2.32 4.96
C PHE A 60 -3.65 2.19 3.44
N ALA A 61 -4.73 1.54 3.01
CA ALA A 61 -5.02 1.37 1.60
C ALA A 61 -5.23 2.71 0.88
N ALA A 62 -5.97 3.64 1.50
CA ALA A 62 -6.16 4.97 0.96
C ALA A 62 -4.83 5.75 0.83
N ASP A 63 -3.94 5.64 1.81
CA ASP A 63 -2.63 6.28 1.77
C ASP A 63 -1.69 5.66 0.72
N GLU A 64 -1.74 4.34 0.51
CA GLU A 64 -0.98 3.69 -0.57
C GLU A 64 -1.45 4.13 -1.96
N LEU A 65 -2.76 4.26 -2.16
CA LEU A 65 -3.30 4.76 -3.44
C LEU A 65 -2.86 6.20 -3.73
N LYS A 66 -2.80 7.07 -2.71
CA LYS A 66 -2.30 8.44 -2.87
C LYS A 66 -0.83 8.47 -3.30
N LYS A 67 0.01 7.68 -2.63
CA LYS A 67 1.45 7.60 -2.97
C LYS A 67 1.67 7.10 -4.38
N GLN A 68 0.90 6.11 -4.84
CA GLN A 68 0.98 5.62 -6.22
C GLN A 68 0.67 6.73 -7.23
N GLY A 69 -0.29 7.61 -6.93
CA GLY A 69 -0.58 8.79 -7.75
C GLY A 69 0.58 9.79 -7.77
N GLU A 70 1.14 10.12 -6.61
CA GLU A 70 2.27 11.05 -6.48
C GLU A 70 3.55 10.50 -7.15
N ASP A 71 3.83 9.20 -6.99
CA ASP A 71 4.97 8.54 -7.61
C ASP A 71 4.83 8.45 -9.13
N ALA A 72 3.60 8.29 -9.66
CA ALA A 72 3.35 8.35 -11.10
C ALA A 72 3.69 9.72 -11.69
N GLU A 73 3.34 10.81 -11.01
CA GLU A 73 3.68 12.18 -11.43
C GLU A 73 5.20 12.45 -11.33
N ARG A 74 5.85 12.03 -10.24
CA ARG A 74 7.31 12.15 -10.07
C ARG A 74 8.08 11.36 -11.11
N THR A 75 7.61 10.17 -11.45
CA THR A 75 8.23 9.33 -12.50
C THR A 75 8.05 9.97 -13.87
N ALA A 76 6.87 10.52 -14.18
CA ALA A 76 6.62 11.19 -15.46
C ALA A 76 7.54 12.41 -15.68
N TRP A 77 7.73 13.23 -14.65
CA TRP A 77 8.66 14.37 -14.71
C TRP A 77 10.13 13.90 -14.80
N THR A 78 10.51 12.88 -14.04
CA THR A 78 11.88 12.31 -14.09
C THR A 78 12.21 11.70 -15.45
N GLN A 79 11.28 10.99 -16.07
CA GLN A 79 11.46 10.41 -17.41
C GLN A 79 11.56 11.48 -18.49
N SER A 80 10.74 12.53 -18.40
CA SER A 80 10.79 13.66 -19.33
C SER A 80 12.11 14.43 -19.22
N PHE A 81 12.55 14.72 -17.99
CA PHE A 81 13.82 15.35 -17.71
C PHE A 81 15.00 14.48 -18.17
N ILE A 82 15.03 13.18 -17.84
CA ILE A 82 16.09 12.29 -18.31
C ILE A 82 16.10 12.24 -19.83
N GLN A 83 14.96 12.19 -20.52
CA GLN A 83 14.94 12.15 -21.98
C GLN A 83 15.50 13.42 -22.62
N GLU A 84 15.21 14.59 -22.05
CA GLU A 84 15.74 15.88 -22.50
C GLU A 84 17.27 15.96 -22.33
N TYR A 85 17.79 15.51 -21.19
CA TYR A 85 19.21 15.63 -20.83
C TYR A 85 20.07 14.38 -21.16
N ARG A 86 19.45 13.27 -21.58
CA ARG A 86 20.14 12.01 -21.93
C ARG A 86 21.28 12.19 -22.93
N PRO A 87 21.11 12.96 -24.04
CA PRO A 87 22.21 13.16 -24.99
C PRO A 87 23.43 13.84 -24.35
N ALA A 88 23.21 14.80 -23.44
CA ALA A 88 24.27 15.52 -22.74
C ALA A 88 25.00 14.63 -21.73
N LEU A 89 24.26 13.80 -20.99
CA LEU A 89 24.83 12.84 -20.03
C LEU A 89 25.65 11.75 -20.75
N GLU A 90 25.16 11.24 -21.88
CA GLU A 90 25.89 10.26 -22.69
C GLU A 90 27.18 10.84 -23.31
N ALA A 91 27.17 12.13 -23.65
CA ALA A 91 28.37 12.83 -24.15
C ALA A 91 29.43 13.05 -23.06
N LEU A 92 29.02 13.25 -21.80
CA LEU A 92 29.91 13.33 -20.65
C LEU A 92 30.50 11.97 -20.27
N ALA A 93 29.73 10.89 -20.40
CA ALA A 93 30.18 9.53 -20.09
C ALA A 93 31.17 8.95 -21.12
N LYS A 94 31.30 9.58 -22.30
CA LYS A 94 32.21 9.17 -23.38
C LYS A 94 33.53 9.97 -23.41
N GLN A 95 33.73 10.89 -22.46
CA GLN A 95 34.97 11.64 -22.24
C GLN A 95 35.80 10.98 -21.15
#